data_AF-A0A4V2LYG5-F1
#
_entry.id   AF-A0A4V2LYG5-F1
#
_cell.length_a   1.000
_cell.length_b   1.000
_cell.length_c   1.000
_cell.angle_alpha   90.00
_cell.angle_beta   90.00
_cell.angle_gamma   90.00
#
_symmetry.space_group_name_H-M   'P 1'
#
loop_
_entity.id
_entity.type
_entity.pdbx_description
1 polymer ?
#
loop_
_entity_poly.entity_id
_entity_poly.type
_entity_poly.pdbx_seq_one_letter_code
_entity_poly.pdbx_strand_id
1 'polypeptide(L)'
;MRRAVVVWAVAYGGLRIWFATGHAPEWKLPGDDLLIPNWVSVIGCLVTALAMIRIRPRLLWALAAGWLAAAGFILLDLVATVLPGLGIPHDVPGMLSRLGAVAGAVLLGSLAKSHQPEAKPWPPWVSTAGACLAAVGCLTRLGAQAVVGFEQVPYGGNLSIVLFEGGFVLAGTVLPFLLVHRIGRYFPRWLLLLPGYTIGAGITAYFTVGLLQMIVNVVQGQPAYDDVGLPQSFFWVAVPAYVVWGAGLTVAARGYQFATRKATDSECDLQITQR
;
A
#
# COMPACT_ATOMS: atom_id res chain seq x y z
N MET A 1 22.35 -1.23 8.44
CA MET A 1 21.01 -1.79 8.16
C MET A 1 20.42 -2.59 9.34
N ARG A 2 20.99 -3.75 9.73
CA ARG A 2 20.47 -4.60 10.83
C ARG A 2 20.25 -3.85 12.15
N ARG A 3 21.24 -3.05 12.59
CA ARG A 3 21.14 -2.22 13.80
C ARG A 3 19.97 -1.22 13.73
N ALA A 4 19.76 -0.60 12.57
CA ALA A 4 18.66 0.34 12.38
C ALA A 4 17.28 -0.34 12.52
N VAL A 5 17.12 -1.57 12.00
CA VAL A 5 15.89 -2.35 12.18
C VAL A 5 15.65 -2.68 13.66
N VAL A 6 16.69 -3.06 14.41
CA VAL A 6 16.57 -3.34 15.85
C VAL A 6 16.21 -2.07 16.63
N VAL A 7 16.91 -0.96 16.37
CA VAL A 7 16.63 0.33 17.01
C VAL A 7 15.20 0.77 16.71
N TRP A 8 14.77 0.67 15.47
CA TRP A 8 13.39 0.95 15.07
C TRP A 8 12.40 0.05 15.81
N ALA A 9 12.63 -1.27 15.86
CA ALA A 9 11.72 -2.21 16.51
C ALA A 9 11.60 -1.94 18.01
N VAL A 10 12.68 -1.57 18.68
CA VAL A 10 12.68 -1.19 20.10
C VAL A 10 11.96 0.14 20.30
N ALA A 11 12.29 1.17 19.53
CA ALA A 11 11.69 2.50 19.67
C ALA A 11 10.18 2.48 19.35
N TYR A 12 9.81 1.86 18.22
CA TYR A 12 8.42 1.74 17.81
C TYR A 12 7.64 0.77 18.71
N GLY A 13 8.27 -0.32 19.16
CA GLY A 13 7.69 -1.21 20.18
C GLY A 13 7.42 -0.50 21.51
N GLY A 14 8.34 0.37 21.96
CA GLY A 14 8.14 1.21 23.15
C GLY A 14 6.98 2.18 22.99
N LEU A 15 6.88 2.85 21.83
CA LEU A 15 5.73 3.70 21.49
C LEU A 15 4.41 2.90 21.52
N ARG A 16 4.41 1.67 20.99
CA ARG A 16 3.24 0.79 20.99
C ARG A 16 2.84 0.32 22.38
N ILE A 17 3.79 0.05 23.26
CA ILE A 17 3.52 -0.26 24.68
C ILE A 17 2.90 0.97 25.35
N TRP A 18 3.43 2.17 25.11
CA TRP A 18 2.89 3.42 25.65
C TRP A 18 1.43 3.64 25.24
N PHE A 19 1.10 3.41 23.97
CA PHE A 19 -0.29 3.46 23.49
C PHE A 19 -1.16 2.37 24.13
N ALA A 20 -0.66 1.14 24.21
CA ALA A 20 -1.38 0.01 24.80
C ALA A 20 -1.66 0.18 26.31
N THR A 21 -0.91 1.02 27.02
CA THR A 21 -1.13 1.34 28.45
C THR A 21 -2.06 2.53 28.68
N GLY A 22 -2.77 3.00 27.65
CA GLY A 22 -3.80 4.03 27.76
C GLY A 22 -3.37 5.44 27.38
N HIS A 23 -2.17 5.60 26.82
CA HIS A 23 -1.67 6.91 26.36
C HIS A 23 -1.80 7.09 24.83
N ALA A 24 -2.67 6.30 24.20
CA ALA A 24 -2.99 6.48 22.80
C ALA A 24 -3.75 7.81 22.61
N PRO A 25 -3.37 8.65 21.64
CA PRO A 25 -4.17 9.80 21.23
C PRO A 25 -5.56 9.38 20.79
N GLU A 26 -6.52 10.30 20.88
CA GLU A 26 -7.84 10.10 20.29
C GLU A 26 -7.74 10.21 18.76
N TRP A 27 -7.95 9.09 18.08
CA TRP A 27 -7.89 9.00 16.63
C TRP A 27 -9.19 9.44 15.99
N LYS A 28 -9.09 10.18 14.87
CA LYS A 28 -10.28 10.65 14.14
C LYS A 28 -10.79 9.65 13.12
N LEU A 29 -9.92 8.73 12.67
CA LEU A 29 -10.31 7.62 11.82
C LEU A 29 -10.80 6.45 12.69
N PRO A 30 -11.72 5.61 12.19
CA PRO A 30 -12.30 4.53 12.98
C PRO A 30 -11.24 3.51 13.41
N GLY A 31 -11.27 3.16 14.71
CA GLY A 31 -10.39 2.17 15.33
C GLY A 31 -9.13 2.75 15.97
N ASP A 32 -8.09 1.92 16.10
CA ASP A 32 -6.73 2.34 16.47
C ASP A 32 -6.05 3.05 15.27
N ASP A 33 -4.87 3.64 15.49
CA ASP A 33 -4.09 4.25 14.40
C ASP A 33 -3.64 3.23 13.34
N LEU A 34 -3.39 1.97 13.72
CA LEU A 34 -3.18 0.87 12.76
C LEU A 34 -4.43 0.01 12.62
N LEU A 35 -4.46 -0.74 11.53
CA LEU A 35 -5.49 -1.75 11.29
C LEU A 35 -5.37 -2.99 12.19
N ILE A 36 -4.38 -3.02 13.09
CA ILE A 36 -4.18 -4.07 14.08
C ILE A 36 -4.13 -3.47 15.48
N PRO A 37 -4.57 -4.21 16.52
CA PRO A 37 -4.54 -3.72 17.88
C PRO A 37 -3.12 -3.38 18.37
N ASN A 38 -3.01 -2.45 19.31
CA ASN A 38 -1.74 -2.00 19.88
C ASN A 38 -0.87 -3.16 20.41
N TRP A 39 -1.44 -4.10 21.18
CA TRP A 39 -0.70 -5.27 21.70
C TRP A 39 -0.20 -6.21 20.59
N VAL A 40 -0.95 -6.36 19.50
CA VAL A 40 -0.52 -7.14 18.33
C VAL A 40 0.68 -6.46 17.67
N SER A 41 0.68 -5.13 17.61
CA SER A 41 1.81 -4.33 17.11
C SER A 41 3.07 -4.49 17.98
N VAL A 42 2.93 -4.55 19.31
CA VAL A 42 4.05 -4.83 20.24
C VAL A 42 4.68 -6.19 19.92
N ILE A 43 3.85 -7.23 19.76
CA ILE A 43 4.32 -8.56 19.37
C ILE A 43 5.00 -8.52 18.00
N GLY A 44 4.44 -7.79 17.03
CA GLY A 44 5.05 -7.56 15.72
C GLY A 44 6.45 -6.95 15.80
N CYS A 45 6.67 -5.97 16.70
CA CYS A 45 7.97 -5.37 16.95
C CYS A 45 8.95 -6.39 17.55
N LEU A 46 8.51 -7.19 18.52
CA LEU A 46 9.33 -8.26 19.12
C LEU A 46 9.74 -9.29 18.07
N VAL A 47 8.79 -9.80 17.27
CA VAL A 47 9.06 -10.74 16.18
C VAL A 47 10.04 -10.13 15.17
N THR A 48 9.90 -8.83 14.87
CA THR A 48 10.82 -8.12 13.97
C THR A 48 12.24 -8.07 14.53
N ALA A 49 12.40 -7.78 15.83
CA ALA A 49 13.70 -7.79 16.50
C ALA A 49 14.31 -9.20 16.52
N LEU A 50 13.52 -10.23 16.82
CA LEU A 50 13.96 -11.63 16.83
C LEU A 50 14.35 -12.13 15.44
N ALA A 51 13.65 -11.70 14.39
CA ALA A 51 13.99 -12.01 12.99
C ALA A 51 15.39 -11.52 12.62
N MET A 52 15.94 -10.54 13.36
CA MET A 52 17.32 -10.10 13.16
C MET A 52 18.35 -11.11 13.67
N ILE A 53 18.01 -12.09 14.52
CA ILE A 53 18.95 -13.14 14.97
C ILE A 53 19.41 -13.98 13.78
N ARG A 54 18.47 -14.39 12.93
CA ARG A 54 18.75 -15.14 11.70
C ARG A 54 18.04 -14.50 10.52
N ILE A 55 18.81 -13.74 9.72
CA ILE A 55 18.29 -13.05 8.54
C ILE A 55 17.82 -14.08 7.50
N ARG A 56 16.51 -14.10 7.26
CA ARG A 56 15.87 -14.85 6.18
C ARG A 56 15.14 -13.86 5.27
N PRO A 57 15.61 -13.60 4.04
CA PRO A 57 15.03 -12.56 3.17
C PRO A 57 13.52 -12.70 2.96
N ARG A 58 13.02 -13.93 2.82
CA ARG A 58 11.58 -14.21 2.69
C ARG A 58 10.77 -13.75 3.91
N LEU A 59 11.28 -14.01 5.12
CA LEU A 59 10.65 -13.57 6.36
C LEU A 59 10.66 -12.04 6.47
N LEU A 60 11.77 -11.40 6.09
CA LEU A 60 11.86 -9.93 6.13
C LEU A 60 10.88 -9.26 5.15
N TRP A 61 10.68 -9.83 3.96
CA TRP A 61 9.65 -9.37 3.04
C TRP A 61 8.23 -9.57 3.60
N ALA A 62 7.96 -10.70 4.24
CA ALA A 62 6.67 -10.95 4.88
C ALA A 62 6.40 -9.95 6.00
N LEU A 63 7.39 -9.66 6.85
CA LEU A 63 7.28 -8.66 7.91
C LEU A 63 7.12 -7.24 7.35
N ALA A 64 7.87 -6.89 6.31
CA ALA A 64 7.72 -5.60 5.64
C ALA A 64 6.31 -5.42 5.05
N ALA A 65 5.80 -6.45 4.37
CA ALA A 65 4.43 -6.46 3.85
C ALA A 65 3.39 -6.37 4.97
N GLY A 66 3.60 -7.09 6.07
CA GLY A 66 2.73 -7.04 7.25
C GLY A 66 2.65 -5.65 7.89
N TRP A 67 3.80 -4.97 8.06
CA TRP A 67 3.82 -3.60 8.58
C TRP A 67 3.19 -2.60 7.63
N LEU A 68 3.40 -2.75 6.33
CA LEU A 68 2.74 -1.91 5.33
C LEU A 68 1.22 -2.12 5.31
N ALA A 69 0.77 -3.38 5.46
CA ALA A 69 -0.64 -3.72 5.59
C ALA A 69 -1.25 -3.12 6.86
N ALA A 70 -0.57 -3.25 8.01
CA ALA A 70 -1.01 -2.66 9.27
C ALA A 70 -1.17 -1.14 9.18
N ALA A 71 -0.28 -0.47 8.42
CA ALA A 71 -0.31 0.97 8.18
C ALA A 71 -1.25 1.40 7.05
N GLY A 72 -2.18 0.56 6.59
CA GLY A 72 -3.01 0.80 5.40
C GLY A 72 -3.76 2.14 5.39
N PHE A 73 -4.13 2.68 6.55
CA PHE A 73 -4.75 4.01 6.68
C PHE A 73 -3.85 5.17 6.24
N ILE A 74 -2.54 4.96 6.07
CA ILE A 74 -1.63 5.98 5.54
C ILE A 74 -2.06 6.48 4.15
N LEU A 75 -2.79 5.65 3.39
CA LEU A 75 -3.38 6.06 2.12
C LEU A 75 -4.43 7.17 2.32
N LEU A 76 -5.25 7.07 3.36
CA LEU A 76 -6.25 8.10 3.69
C LEU A 76 -5.58 9.39 4.13
N ASP A 77 -4.51 9.30 4.93
CA ASP A 77 -3.74 10.49 5.35
C ASP A 77 -3.13 11.21 4.15
N LEU A 78 -2.56 10.44 3.21
CA LEU A 78 -2.00 10.98 1.98
C LEU A 78 -3.08 11.70 1.15
N VAL A 79 -4.23 11.07 0.96
CA VAL A 79 -5.34 11.67 0.20
C VAL A 79 -5.87 12.92 0.90
N ALA A 80 -6.05 12.89 2.22
CA ALA A 80 -6.48 14.04 3.02
C ALA A 80 -5.48 15.22 2.93
N THR A 81 -4.18 14.92 2.85
CA THR A 81 -3.11 15.93 2.75
C THR A 81 -3.03 16.54 1.35
N VAL A 82 -3.13 15.72 0.31
CA VAL A 82 -2.98 16.16 -1.09
C VAL A 82 -4.24 16.82 -1.63
N LEU A 83 -5.42 16.35 -1.19
CA LEU A 83 -6.72 16.80 -1.68
C LEU A 83 -7.57 17.31 -0.50
N PRO A 84 -7.26 18.50 0.04
CA PRO A 84 -8.07 19.10 1.10
C PRO A 84 -9.51 19.32 0.60
N GLY A 85 -10.50 19.12 1.47
CA GLY A 85 -11.92 19.32 1.14
C GLY A 85 -12.69 18.04 0.76
N LEU A 86 -12.08 16.86 0.78
CA LEU A 86 -12.77 15.57 0.61
C LEU A 86 -13.52 15.10 1.87
N GLY A 87 -13.52 15.87 2.96
CA GLY A 87 -14.16 15.48 4.23
C GLY A 87 -13.44 14.35 4.99
N ILE A 88 -12.27 13.92 4.52
CA ILE A 88 -11.43 12.94 5.24
C ILE A 88 -10.79 13.65 6.45
N PRO A 89 -10.97 13.13 7.68
CA PRO A 89 -10.40 13.77 8.86
C PRO A 89 -8.87 13.73 8.82
N HIS A 90 -8.24 14.87 9.11
CA HIS A 90 -6.79 14.95 9.22
C HIS A 90 -6.35 14.68 10.66
N ASP A 91 -5.62 13.57 10.84
CA ASP A 91 -5.15 13.05 12.13
C ASP A 91 -3.62 12.97 12.11
N VAL A 92 -2.97 14.07 12.49
CA VAL A 92 -1.51 14.20 12.42
C VAL A 92 -0.78 13.18 13.31
N PRO A 93 -1.15 12.97 14.59
CA PRO A 93 -0.45 11.95 15.37
C PRO A 93 -0.67 10.54 14.82
N GLY A 94 -1.84 10.24 14.25
CA GLY A 94 -2.12 8.94 13.63
C GLY A 94 -1.27 8.72 12.39
N MET A 95 -1.18 9.74 11.55
CA MET A 95 -0.31 9.78 10.37
C MET A 95 1.16 9.55 10.75
N LEU A 96 1.68 10.23 11.78
CA LEU A 96 3.07 10.06 12.24
C LEU A 96 3.34 8.64 12.72
N SER A 97 2.40 8.04 13.46
CA SER A 97 2.53 6.66 13.91
C SER A 97 2.55 5.67 12.75
N ARG A 98 1.67 5.84 11.77
CA ARG A 98 1.63 5.02 10.53
C ARG A 98 2.90 5.19 9.69
N LEU A 99 3.42 6.42 9.57
CA LEU A 99 4.72 6.68 8.93
C LEU A 99 5.86 5.94 9.65
N GLY A 100 5.79 5.84 10.99
CA GLY A 100 6.70 5.02 11.79
C GLY A 100 6.67 3.54 11.38
N ALA A 101 5.49 2.96 11.17
CA ALA A 101 5.35 1.59 10.65
C ALA A 101 5.88 1.44 9.21
N VAL A 102 5.55 2.39 8.32
CA VAL A 102 6.06 2.41 6.94
C VAL A 102 7.58 2.50 6.91
N ALA A 103 8.20 3.32 7.76
CA ALA A 103 9.64 3.40 7.89
C ALA A 103 10.26 2.05 8.28
N GLY A 104 9.62 1.32 9.22
CA GLY A 104 9.99 -0.06 9.56
C GLY A 104 9.92 -1.02 8.37
N ALA A 105 8.83 -0.96 7.62
CA ALA A 105 8.65 -1.77 6.41
C ALA A 105 9.74 -1.48 5.36
N VAL A 106 10.10 -0.20 5.16
CA VAL A 106 11.17 0.21 4.25
C VAL A 106 12.53 -0.30 4.72
N LEU A 107 12.85 -0.18 6.01
CA LEU A 107 14.08 -0.70 6.58
C LEU A 107 14.19 -2.23 6.41
N LEU A 108 13.10 -2.96 6.68
CA LEU A 108 13.01 -4.41 6.51
C LEU A 108 13.15 -4.83 5.05
N GLY A 109 12.39 -4.21 4.14
CA GLY A 109 12.45 -4.51 2.71
C GLY A 109 13.83 -4.22 2.11
N SER A 110 14.48 -3.14 2.55
CA SER A 110 15.81 -2.78 2.10
C SER A 110 16.88 -3.74 2.65
N LEU A 111 16.75 -4.20 3.91
CA LEU A 111 17.60 -5.25 4.48
C LEU A 111 17.35 -6.61 3.78
N ALA A 112 16.11 -6.94 3.47
CA ALA A 112 15.75 -8.15 2.74
C ALA A 112 16.42 -8.15 1.36
N LYS A 113 16.32 -7.03 0.64
CA LYS A 113 16.94 -6.82 -0.67
C LYS A 113 18.45 -6.99 -0.63
N SER A 114 19.14 -6.45 0.39
CA SER A 114 20.61 -6.59 0.49
C SER A 114 21.08 -8.03 0.75
N HIS A 115 20.18 -8.92 1.17
CA HIS A 115 20.45 -10.33 1.41
C HIS A 115 19.76 -11.24 0.38
N GLN A 116 19.15 -10.67 -0.67
CA GLN A 116 18.62 -11.47 -1.76
C GLN A 116 19.74 -11.93 -2.68
N PRO A 117 19.71 -13.19 -3.14
CA PRO A 117 20.56 -13.62 -4.25
C PRO A 117 20.20 -12.82 -5.50
N GLU A 118 21.14 -12.82 -6.45
CA GLU A 118 21.15 -12.05 -7.69
C GLU A 118 19.76 -11.86 -8.32
N ALA A 119 19.48 -10.62 -8.75
CA ALA A 119 18.16 -10.23 -9.22
C ALA A 119 17.78 -11.04 -10.47
N LYS A 120 16.78 -11.91 -10.35
CA LYS A 120 16.26 -12.65 -11.50
C LYS A 120 15.63 -11.68 -12.53
N PRO A 121 15.80 -11.94 -13.83
CA PRO A 121 15.12 -11.17 -14.88
C PRO A 121 13.61 -11.16 -14.64
N TRP A 122 13.00 -9.98 -14.76
CA TRP A 122 11.54 -9.85 -14.63
C TRP A 122 10.88 -10.16 -15.97
N PRO A 123 9.98 -11.17 -16.06
CA PRO A 123 9.35 -11.50 -17.33
C PRO A 123 8.46 -10.35 -17.83
N PRO A 124 8.61 -9.89 -19.09
CA PRO A 124 7.83 -8.77 -19.60
C PRO A 124 6.31 -9.01 -19.57
N TRP A 125 5.89 -10.24 -19.87
CA TRP A 125 4.47 -10.61 -19.88
C TRP A 125 3.81 -10.48 -18.50
N VAL A 126 4.56 -10.68 -17.40
CA VAL A 126 4.05 -10.49 -16.04
C VAL A 126 3.72 -9.02 -15.79
N SER A 127 4.57 -8.11 -16.29
CA SER A 127 4.31 -6.66 -16.19
C SER A 127 3.07 -6.27 -17.00
N THR A 128 2.92 -6.80 -18.22
CA THR A 128 1.75 -6.54 -19.07
C THR A 128 0.48 -7.09 -18.44
N ALA A 129 0.51 -8.33 -17.92
CA ALA A 129 -0.61 -8.91 -17.19
C ALA A 129 -0.97 -8.07 -15.95
N GLY A 130 0.02 -7.61 -15.20
CA GLY A 130 -0.18 -6.69 -14.07
C GLY A 130 -0.88 -5.40 -14.49
N ALA A 131 -0.47 -4.77 -15.60
CA ALA A 131 -1.12 -3.58 -16.10
C ALA A 131 -2.56 -3.83 -16.59
N CYS A 132 -2.81 -4.97 -17.25
CA CYS A 132 -4.16 -5.37 -17.64
C CYS A 132 -5.05 -5.61 -16.41
N LEU A 133 -4.55 -6.31 -15.39
CA LEU A 133 -5.27 -6.51 -14.13
C LEU A 133 -5.54 -5.19 -13.41
N ALA A 134 -4.59 -4.25 -13.44
CA ALA A 134 -4.76 -2.91 -12.90
C ALA A 134 -5.95 -2.19 -13.55
N ALA A 135 -5.98 -2.17 -14.89
CA ALA A 135 -7.04 -1.53 -15.66
C ALA A 135 -8.39 -2.24 -15.48
N VAL A 136 -8.42 -3.56 -15.54
CA VAL A 136 -9.65 -4.35 -15.35
C VAL A 136 -10.20 -4.18 -13.95
N GLY A 137 -9.36 -4.17 -12.91
CA GLY A 137 -9.79 -3.90 -11.54
C GLY A 137 -10.40 -2.51 -11.39
N CYS A 138 -9.74 -1.48 -11.94
CA CYS A 138 -10.28 -0.12 -11.94
C CYS A 138 -11.64 -0.03 -12.66
N LEU A 139 -11.73 -0.57 -13.88
CA LEU A 139 -12.96 -0.55 -14.67
C LEU A 139 -14.09 -1.36 -14.01
N THR A 140 -13.77 -2.49 -13.37
CA THR A 140 -14.74 -3.30 -12.62
C THR A 140 -15.30 -2.50 -11.44
N ARG A 141 -14.44 -1.78 -10.70
CA ARG A 141 -14.89 -0.88 -9.65
C ARG A 141 -15.82 0.20 -10.25
N LEU A 142 -15.40 0.89 -11.31
CA LEU A 142 -16.21 1.95 -11.93
C LEU A 142 -17.57 1.40 -12.42
N GLY A 143 -17.59 0.21 -13.02
CA GLY A 143 -18.79 -0.49 -13.41
C GLY A 143 -19.72 -0.79 -12.24
N ALA A 144 -19.17 -1.26 -11.10
CA ALA A 144 -19.95 -1.49 -9.88
C ALA A 144 -20.63 -0.20 -9.38
N GLN A 145 -19.95 0.94 -9.47
CA GLN A 145 -20.54 2.24 -9.11
C GLN A 145 -21.61 2.67 -10.10
N ALA A 146 -21.39 2.47 -11.40
CA ALA A 146 -22.37 2.80 -12.43
C ALA A 146 -23.67 2.01 -12.25
N VAL A 147 -23.60 0.77 -11.78
CA VAL A 147 -24.78 -0.07 -11.49
C VAL A 147 -25.58 0.46 -10.29
N VAL A 148 -24.91 0.97 -9.25
CA VAL A 148 -25.58 1.49 -8.04
C VAL A 148 -26.03 2.95 -8.22
N GLY A 149 -25.42 3.67 -9.17
CA GLY A 149 -25.70 5.08 -9.45
C GLY A 149 -24.64 6.01 -8.87
N PHE A 150 -24.42 7.14 -9.56
CA PHE A 150 -23.48 8.19 -9.15
C PHE A 150 -24.10 9.25 -8.25
N GLU A 151 -25.42 9.21 -8.03
CA GLU A 151 -26.12 10.18 -7.17
C GLU A 151 -25.95 9.92 -5.67
N GLN A 152 -25.41 8.75 -5.30
CA GLN A 152 -25.15 8.34 -3.92
C GLN A 152 -23.70 8.61 -3.47
N VAL A 153 -22.93 9.42 -4.21
CA VAL A 153 -21.54 9.70 -3.84
C VAL A 153 -21.53 10.67 -2.64
N PRO A 154 -20.95 10.30 -1.48
CA PRO A 154 -21.07 11.06 -0.22
C PRO A 154 -20.41 12.45 -0.20
N TYR A 155 -19.84 12.90 -1.31
CA TYR A 155 -18.99 14.08 -1.37
C TYR A 155 -19.65 15.13 -2.29
N GLY A 156 -19.94 16.32 -1.75
CA GLY A 156 -20.58 17.40 -2.51
C GLY A 156 -19.67 17.97 -3.60
N GLY A 157 -20.20 18.22 -4.80
CA GLY A 157 -19.47 18.58 -6.03
C GLY A 157 -18.47 19.73 -5.93
N ASN A 158 -17.29 19.45 -5.37
CA ASN A 158 -16.18 20.37 -5.21
C ASN A 158 -15.02 19.99 -6.13
N LEU A 159 -14.08 20.93 -6.34
CA LEU A 159 -12.92 20.71 -7.20
C LEU A 159 -12.08 19.49 -6.78
N SER A 160 -12.01 19.22 -5.48
CA SER A 160 -11.24 18.10 -4.91
C SER A 160 -11.79 16.74 -5.36
N ILE A 161 -13.10 16.60 -5.53
CA ILE A 161 -13.73 15.40 -6.11
C ILE A 161 -13.34 15.23 -7.57
N VAL A 162 -13.42 16.30 -8.37
CA VAL A 162 -13.05 16.23 -9.79
C VAL A 162 -11.58 15.83 -9.94
N LEU A 163 -10.70 16.39 -9.11
CA LEU A 163 -9.28 16.01 -9.07
C LEU A 163 -9.08 14.57 -8.58
N PHE A 164 -9.84 14.13 -7.58
CA PHE A 164 -9.80 12.76 -7.09
C PHE A 164 -10.24 11.76 -8.17
N GLU A 165 -11.39 11.98 -8.81
CA GLU A 165 -11.92 11.12 -9.87
C GLU A 165 -11.03 11.13 -11.11
N GLY A 166 -10.54 12.30 -11.51
CA GLY A 166 -9.55 12.41 -12.58
C GLY A 166 -8.27 11.63 -12.25
N GLY A 167 -7.72 11.82 -11.05
CA GLY A 167 -6.57 11.09 -10.56
C GLY A 167 -6.81 9.59 -10.47
N PHE A 168 -8.00 9.18 -10.06
CA PHE A 168 -8.44 7.78 -9.97
C PHE A 168 -8.42 7.10 -11.34
N VAL A 169 -9.04 7.73 -12.34
CA VAL A 169 -9.07 7.20 -13.71
C VAL A 169 -7.67 7.17 -14.31
N LEU A 170 -6.87 8.23 -14.11
CA LEU A 170 -5.48 8.29 -14.57
C LEU A 170 -4.62 7.20 -13.94
N ALA A 171 -4.74 6.98 -12.63
CA ALA A 171 -4.02 5.94 -11.90
C ALA A 171 -4.46 4.52 -12.29
N GLY A 172 -5.72 4.36 -12.71
CA GLY A 172 -6.26 3.07 -13.13
C GLY A 172 -6.04 2.71 -14.60
N THR A 173 -5.79 3.69 -15.46
CA THR A 173 -5.71 3.46 -16.92
C THR A 173 -4.36 3.93 -17.50
N VAL A 174 -4.10 5.24 -17.44
CA VAL A 174 -2.91 5.87 -18.03
C VAL A 174 -1.64 5.41 -17.34
N LEU A 175 -1.60 5.35 -16.01
CA LEU A 175 -0.41 4.95 -15.28
C LEU A 175 0.01 3.49 -15.59
N PRO A 176 -0.87 2.46 -15.49
CA PRO A 176 -0.56 1.11 -15.93
C PRO A 176 -0.07 1.04 -17.38
N PHE A 177 -0.69 1.81 -18.27
CA PHE A 177 -0.30 1.88 -19.67
C PHE A 177 1.13 2.40 -19.83
N LEU A 178 1.47 3.52 -19.16
CA LEU A 178 2.81 4.10 -19.19
C LEU A 178 3.85 3.15 -18.58
N LEU A 179 3.50 2.37 -17.55
CA LEU A 179 4.43 1.43 -16.91
C LEU A 179 4.86 0.27 -17.82
N VAL A 180 4.08 -0.09 -18.84
CA VAL A 180 4.40 -1.24 -19.71
C VAL A 180 4.79 -0.84 -21.13
N HIS A 181 4.39 0.34 -21.59
CA HIS A 181 4.70 0.82 -22.94
C HIS A 181 5.97 1.66 -22.99
N ARG A 182 6.60 1.70 -24.17
CA ARG A 182 7.83 2.48 -24.40
C ARG A 182 7.65 3.97 -24.13
N ILE A 183 6.44 4.50 -24.31
CA ILE A 183 6.10 5.91 -24.06
C ILE A 183 6.40 6.32 -22.61
N GLY A 184 6.22 5.42 -21.64
CA GLY A 184 6.54 5.71 -20.24
C GLY A 184 8.01 6.06 -20.02
N ARG A 185 8.91 5.55 -20.88
CA ARG A 185 10.36 5.78 -20.76
C ARG A 185 10.79 7.20 -21.09
N TYR A 186 9.92 8.01 -21.72
CA TYR A 186 10.16 9.44 -21.91
C TYR A 186 10.06 10.24 -20.61
N PHE A 187 9.36 9.69 -19.61
CA PHE A 187 9.19 10.34 -18.32
C PHE A 187 10.32 9.95 -17.35
N PRO A 188 10.67 10.84 -16.40
CA PRO A 188 11.59 10.49 -15.32
C PRO A 188 11.10 9.26 -14.55
N ARG A 189 11.99 8.29 -14.28
CA ARG A 189 11.64 7.02 -13.62
C ARG A 189 10.86 7.23 -12.31
N TRP A 190 11.27 8.22 -11.51
CA TRP A 190 10.64 8.53 -10.23
C TRP A 190 9.17 8.96 -10.39
N LEU A 191 8.83 9.64 -11.49
CA LEU A 191 7.48 10.14 -11.76
C LEU A 191 6.47 9.02 -11.99
N LEU A 192 6.92 7.84 -12.45
CA LEU A 192 6.05 6.67 -12.66
C LEU A 192 6.17 5.64 -11.54
N LEU A 193 7.39 5.42 -11.02
CA LEU A 193 7.63 4.43 -9.96
C LEU A 193 7.03 4.86 -8.63
N LEU A 194 7.14 6.14 -8.25
CA LEU A 194 6.62 6.63 -6.98
C LEU A 194 5.09 6.46 -6.93
N PRO A 195 4.28 7.00 -7.86
CA PRO A 195 2.84 6.77 -7.82
C PRO A 195 2.49 5.29 -8.05
N GLY A 196 3.19 4.58 -8.94
CA GLY A 196 2.94 3.15 -9.19
C GLY A 196 3.06 2.29 -7.93
N TYR A 197 4.12 2.49 -7.14
CA TYR A 197 4.29 1.78 -5.87
C TYR A 197 3.43 2.34 -4.75
N THR A 198 3.37 3.66 -4.58
CA THR A 198 2.61 4.28 -3.49
C THR A 198 1.12 3.99 -3.61
N ILE A 199 0.54 4.21 -4.79
CA ILE A 199 -0.88 3.92 -5.05
C ILE A 199 -1.10 2.41 -5.08
N GLY A 200 -0.25 1.66 -5.79
CA GLY A 200 -0.44 0.21 -5.96
C GLY A 200 -0.36 -0.53 -4.64
N ALA A 201 0.71 -0.33 -3.88
CA ALA A 201 0.90 -0.98 -2.59
C ALA A 201 -0.08 -0.45 -1.54
N GLY A 202 -0.38 0.86 -1.55
CA GLY A 202 -1.36 1.47 -0.65
C GLY A 202 -2.77 0.91 -0.85
N ILE A 203 -3.27 0.87 -2.08
CA ILE A 203 -4.58 0.27 -2.41
C ILE A 203 -4.58 -1.22 -2.05
N THR A 204 -3.52 -1.96 -2.40
CA THR A 204 -3.43 -3.39 -2.07
C THR A 204 -3.53 -3.61 -0.56
N ALA A 205 -2.72 -2.89 0.22
CA ALA A 205 -2.69 -3.00 1.67
C ALA A 205 -4.05 -2.67 2.30
N TYR A 206 -4.60 -1.50 1.97
CA TYR A 206 -5.84 -0.99 2.55
C TYR A 206 -7.03 -1.90 2.24
N PHE A 207 -7.25 -2.22 0.97
CA PHE A 207 -8.42 -3.01 0.56
C PHE A 207 -8.26 -4.51 0.83
N THR A 208 -7.05 -5.04 0.95
CA THR A 208 -6.88 -6.45 1.38
C THR A 208 -7.29 -6.61 2.84
N VAL A 209 -6.91 -5.67 3.70
CA VAL A 209 -7.35 -5.71 5.10
C VAL A 209 -8.86 -5.53 5.19
N GLY A 210 -9.43 -4.58 4.44
CA GLY A 210 -10.89 -4.42 4.34
C GLY A 210 -11.58 -5.70 3.86
N LEU A 211 -11.03 -6.39 2.86
CA LEU A 211 -11.56 -7.67 2.39
C LEU A 211 -11.52 -8.76 3.46
N LEU A 212 -10.42 -8.86 4.21
CA LEU A 212 -10.32 -9.81 5.32
C LEU A 212 -11.33 -9.51 6.43
N GLN A 213 -11.53 -8.23 6.76
CA GLN A 213 -12.55 -7.79 7.72
C GLN A 213 -13.95 -8.18 7.23
N MET A 214 -14.29 -7.93 5.95
CA MET A 214 -15.56 -8.34 5.37
C MET A 214 -15.79 -9.85 5.47
N ILE A 215 -14.76 -10.66 5.16
CA ILE A 215 -14.84 -12.13 5.27
C ILE A 215 -15.07 -12.55 6.72
N VAL A 216 -14.33 -11.99 7.67
CA VAL A 216 -14.48 -12.30 9.11
C VAL A 216 -15.87 -11.93 9.61
N ASN A 217 -16.37 -10.75 9.27
CA ASN A 217 -17.70 -10.30 9.66
C ASN A 217 -18.78 -11.26 9.17
N VAL A 218 -18.73 -11.64 7.88
CA VAL A 218 -19.70 -12.59 7.32
C VAL A 218 -19.62 -13.97 7.99
N VAL A 219 -18.42 -14.47 8.30
CA VAL A 219 -18.25 -15.72 9.06
C VAL A 219 -18.83 -15.62 10.47
N GLN A 220 -18.80 -14.43 11.08
CA GLN A 220 -19.39 -14.15 12.39
C GLN A 220 -20.91 -13.86 12.32
N GLY A 221 -21.52 -13.96 11.14
CA GLY A 221 -22.95 -13.64 10.94
C GLY A 221 -23.26 -12.14 10.97
N GLN A 222 -22.24 -11.29 10.87
CA GLN A 222 -22.36 -9.84 10.78
C GLN A 222 -22.34 -9.38 9.32
N PRO A 223 -22.99 -8.26 8.98
CA PRO A 223 -22.87 -7.64 7.66
C PRO A 223 -21.43 -7.24 7.33
N ALA A 224 -21.08 -7.30 6.04
CA ALA A 224 -19.71 -7.03 5.58
C ALA A 224 -19.27 -5.57 5.80
N TYR A 225 -20.21 -4.63 5.67
CA TYR A 225 -20.07 -3.22 5.99
C TYR A 225 -21.41 -2.70 6.50
N ASP A 226 -21.37 -1.98 7.62
CA ASP A 226 -22.50 -1.23 8.15
C ASP A 226 -22.38 0.26 7.79
N ASP A 227 -23.52 0.96 7.73
CA ASP A 227 -23.60 2.43 7.73
C ASP A 227 -23.08 3.22 6.53
N VAL A 228 -22.82 2.60 5.37
CA VAL A 228 -22.36 3.33 4.15
C VAL A 228 -23.49 3.57 3.13
N GLY A 229 -24.70 3.07 3.38
CA GLY A 229 -25.88 3.28 2.50
C GLY A 229 -25.83 2.57 1.14
N LEU A 230 -24.80 1.77 0.88
CA LEU A 230 -24.62 1.00 -0.35
C LEU A 230 -24.93 -0.49 -0.13
N PRO A 231 -25.41 -1.21 -1.16
CA PRO A 231 -25.74 -2.63 -1.02
C PRO A 231 -24.49 -3.49 -0.79
N GLN A 232 -24.60 -4.58 -0.02
CA GLN A 232 -23.46 -5.46 0.26
C GLN A 232 -22.82 -6.05 -1.02
N SER A 233 -23.63 -6.30 -2.05
CA SER A 233 -23.15 -6.78 -3.36
C SER A 233 -22.15 -5.82 -3.99
N PHE A 234 -22.32 -4.51 -3.81
CA PHE A 234 -21.37 -3.51 -4.29
C PHE A 234 -19.99 -3.72 -3.65
N PHE A 235 -19.92 -3.89 -2.33
CA PHE A 235 -18.65 -4.08 -1.63
C PHE A 235 -17.96 -5.38 -2.04
N TRP A 236 -18.72 -6.46 -2.24
CA TRP A 236 -18.19 -7.75 -2.71
C TRP A 236 -17.64 -7.71 -4.14
N VAL A 237 -17.99 -6.71 -4.93
CA VAL A 237 -17.39 -6.47 -6.25
C VAL A 237 -16.27 -5.43 -6.17
N ALA A 238 -16.54 -4.29 -5.55
CA ALA A 238 -15.63 -3.14 -5.52
C ALA A 238 -14.35 -3.43 -4.73
N VAL A 239 -14.45 -4.03 -3.53
CA VAL A 239 -13.28 -4.26 -2.67
C VAL A 239 -12.29 -5.24 -3.29
N PRO A 240 -12.69 -6.43 -3.80
CA PRO A 240 -11.77 -7.29 -4.54
C PRO A 240 -11.22 -6.63 -5.81
N ALA A 241 -12.03 -5.83 -6.52
CA ALA A 241 -11.57 -5.10 -7.70
C ALA A 241 -10.45 -4.09 -7.36
N TYR A 242 -10.53 -3.41 -6.21
CA TYR A 242 -9.44 -2.58 -5.70
C TYR A 242 -8.19 -3.39 -5.38
N VAL A 243 -8.33 -4.57 -4.75
CA VAL A 243 -7.18 -5.44 -4.44
C VAL A 243 -6.47 -5.87 -5.73
N VAL A 244 -7.23 -6.31 -6.73
CA VAL A 244 -6.70 -6.68 -8.06
C VAL A 244 -6.04 -5.48 -8.74
N TRP A 245 -6.67 -4.30 -8.64
CA TRP A 245 -6.12 -3.08 -9.22
C TRP A 245 -4.76 -2.72 -8.60
N GLY A 246 -4.70 -2.62 -7.27
CA GLY A 246 -3.47 -2.29 -6.54
C GLY A 246 -2.35 -3.29 -6.78
N ALA A 247 -2.67 -4.59 -6.74
CA ALA A 247 -1.70 -5.65 -6.94
C ALA A 247 -1.15 -5.63 -8.38
N GLY A 248 -2.04 -5.48 -9.37
CA GLY A 248 -1.67 -5.33 -10.77
C GLY A 248 -0.76 -4.13 -11.01
N LEU A 249 -1.07 -2.99 -10.40
CA LEU A 249 -0.28 -1.76 -10.51
C LEU A 249 1.12 -1.93 -9.89
N THR A 250 1.21 -2.59 -8.74
CA THR A 250 2.48 -2.89 -8.06
C THR A 250 3.36 -3.82 -8.91
N VAL A 251 2.76 -4.84 -9.54
CA VAL A 251 3.42 -5.77 -10.45
C VAL A 251 3.93 -5.03 -11.70
N ALA A 252 3.11 -4.15 -12.29
CA ALA A 252 3.51 -3.34 -13.44
C ALA A 252 4.65 -2.36 -13.09
N ALA A 253 4.57 -1.70 -11.92
CA ALA A 253 5.62 -0.82 -11.43
C ALA A 253 6.95 -1.57 -11.22
N ARG A 254 6.89 -2.80 -10.73
CA ARG A 254 8.05 -3.67 -10.60
C ARG A 254 8.67 -4.01 -11.95
N GLY A 255 7.87 -4.37 -12.94
CA GLY A 255 8.35 -4.62 -14.29
C GLY A 255 9.00 -3.37 -14.93
N TYR A 256 8.37 -2.20 -14.77
CA TYR A 256 8.94 -0.93 -15.23
C TYR A 256 10.28 -0.62 -14.57
N GLN A 257 10.42 -0.89 -13.26
CA GLN A 257 11.67 -0.69 -12.54
C GLN A 257 12.81 -1.50 -13.16
N PHE A 258 12.58 -2.77 -13.50
CA PHE A 258 13.55 -3.64 -14.15
C PHE A 258 13.87 -3.19 -15.58
N ALA A 259 12.84 -2.86 -16.36
CA ALA A 259 12.98 -2.44 -17.75
C ALA A 259 13.73 -1.10 -17.92
N THR A 260 13.80 -0.29 -16.86
CA THR A 260 14.44 1.04 -16.87
C THR A 260 15.72 1.12 -16.05
N ARG A 261 16.24 0.00 -15.52
CA ARG A 261 17.54 -0.02 -14.85
C ARG A 261 18.62 0.50 -15.81
N LYS A 262 19.38 1.50 -15.37
CA LYS A 262 20.52 2.02 -16.11
C LYS A 262 21.77 1.22 -15.72
N ALA A 263 22.71 1.07 -16.65
CA ALA A 263 24.00 0.42 -16.39
C ALA A 263 24.84 1.15 -15.31
N THR A 264 24.53 2.41 -15.00
CA THR A 264 25.15 3.22 -13.95
C THR A 264 24.34 3.25 -12.64
N ASP A 265 23.25 2.49 -12.51
CA ASP A 265 22.64 2.28 -11.20
C ASP A 265 23.69 1.55 -10.33
N SER A 266 23.91 2.01 -9.09
CA SER A 266 24.97 1.55 -8.17
C SER A 266 25.01 0.05 -7.86
N GLU A 267 24.02 -0.72 -8.34
CA GLU A 267 24.03 -2.19 -8.32
C GLU A 267 24.86 -2.81 -9.48
N CYS A 268 25.15 -2.08 -10.56
CA CYS A 268 25.98 -2.55 -11.68
C CYS A 268 27.49 -2.32 -11.47
N ASP A 269 27.88 -1.33 -10.67
CA ASP A 269 29.31 -1.04 -10.38
C ASP A 269 30.01 -2.18 -9.62
N LEU A 270 29.26 -3.05 -8.94
CA LEU A 270 29.79 -4.25 -8.29
C LEU A 270 30.22 -5.34 -9.29
N GLN A 271 29.77 -5.28 -10.55
CA GLN A 271 30.20 -6.25 -11.58
C GLN A 271 31.40 -5.76 -12.40
N ILE A 272 31.74 -4.46 -12.37
CA ILE A 272 32.86 -3.91 -13.15
C ILE A 272 34.17 -3.96 -12.36
N THR A 273 34.11 -3.98 -11.02
CA THR A 273 35.30 -4.06 -10.14
C THR A 273 35.80 -5.50 -9.87
N GLN A 274 35.18 -6.52 -10.47
CA GLN A 274 35.60 -7.93 -10.33
C GLN A 274 36.05 -8.60 -11.63
N ARG A 275 36.43 -7.84 -12.66
CA ARG A 275 37.10 -8.38 -13.86
C ARG A 275 38.54 -7.93 -13.93
#